data_AF-A0A815DUA1-F1
#
_entry.id   AF-A0A815DUA1-F1
#
_cell.length_a   1.000
_cell.length_b   1.000
_cell.length_c   1.000
_cell.angle_alpha   90.00
_cell.angle_beta   90.00
_cell.angle_gamma   90.00
#
_symmetry.space_group_name_H-M   'P 1'
#
loop_
_entity.id
_entity.type
_entity.pdbx_description
1 polymer ?
#
loop_
_entity_poly.entity_id
_entity_poly.type
_entity_poly.pdbx_seq_one_letter_code
_entity_poly.pdbx_strand_id
1 'polypeptide(L)'
;MTRYNAVEAMFGSGAELILSSPFLLTLICTLIFQSFVELRSKSRIEIYYHVIQASLCSWKNQQSTISKSMLIHILSDLAMHLHLQSPSGLIDGFDLKQLCCLTLRRQDVSINRTILREYAEKLLLLLNSNIGIVSERSLHVFGFLHLSFQEYFVA
;
A
#
# COMPACT_ATOMS: atom_id res chain seq x y z
N MET A 1 24.56 -21.48 -13.05
CA MET A 1 23.41 -21.41 -12.11
C MET A 1 22.17 -21.14 -12.95
N THR A 2 21.31 -22.14 -13.15
CA THR A 2 20.10 -22.03 -13.98
C THR A 2 19.05 -21.17 -13.27
N ARG A 3 18.29 -20.35 -14.02
CA ARG A 3 17.24 -19.43 -13.51
C ARG A 3 16.26 -20.08 -12.52
N TYR A 4 16.03 -21.38 -12.64
CA TYR A 4 15.14 -22.17 -11.77
C TYR A 4 15.62 -22.21 -10.30
N ASN A 5 16.93 -22.28 -10.07
CA ASN A 5 17.50 -22.40 -8.72
C ASN A 5 17.41 -21.10 -7.91
N ALA A 6 17.28 -19.95 -8.57
CA ALA A 6 17.16 -18.66 -7.88
C ALA A 6 15.77 -18.49 -7.24
N VAL A 7 14.72 -18.95 -7.92
CA VAL A 7 13.34 -18.86 -7.42
C VAL A 7 13.13 -19.82 -6.24
N GLU A 8 13.61 -21.06 -6.32
CA GLU A 8 13.58 -21.99 -5.17
C GLU A 8 14.38 -21.46 -3.98
N ALA A 9 15.54 -20.85 -4.22
CA ALA A 9 16.35 -20.27 -3.15
C ALA A 9 15.67 -19.08 -2.44
N MET A 10 14.82 -18.33 -3.16
CA MET A 10 14.08 -17.18 -2.61
C MET A 10 12.82 -17.58 -1.82
N PHE A 11 12.14 -18.66 -2.21
CA PHE A 11 10.83 -19.02 -1.66
C PHE A 11 10.77 -20.34 -0.90
N GLY A 12 11.86 -21.12 -0.92
CA GLY A 12 11.90 -22.45 -0.32
C GLY A 12 10.76 -23.36 -0.83
N SER A 13 10.19 -24.17 0.05
CA SER A 13 9.07 -25.07 -0.26
C SER A 13 7.72 -24.36 -0.54
N GLY A 14 7.65 -23.02 -0.45
CA GLY A 14 6.45 -22.23 -0.73
C GLY A 14 6.33 -21.71 -2.16
N ALA A 15 7.30 -22.01 -3.03
CA ALA A 15 7.37 -21.45 -4.38
C ALA A 15 6.15 -21.76 -5.26
N GLU A 16 5.57 -22.97 -5.17
CA GLU A 16 4.45 -23.39 -6.01
C GLU A 16 3.15 -22.59 -5.74
N LEU A 17 2.88 -22.24 -4.48
CA LEU A 17 1.73 -21.41 -4.07
C LEU A 17 1.86 -19.95 -4.50
N ILE A 18 3.09 -19.49 -4.72
CA ILE A 18 3.40 -18.12 -5.13
C ILE A 18 3.38 -18.01 -6.66
N LEU A 19 3.98 -18.99 -7.35
CA LEU A 19 4.04 -19.06 -8.80
C LEU A 19 2.67 -19.30 -9.45
N SER A 20 1.72 -19.87 -8.69
CA SER A 20 0.33 -20.03 -9.12
C SER A 20 -0.49 -18.72 -9.09
N SER A 21 0.04 -17.64 -8.51
CA SER A 21 -0.58 -16.31 -8.53
C SER A 21 0.27 -15.32 -9.33
N PRO A 22 -0.14 -14.96 -10.58
CA PRO A 22 0.57 -13.97 -11.39
C PRO A 22 0.76 -12.62 -10.69
N PHE A 23 -0.16 -12.26 -9.80
CA PHE A 23 -0.06 -11.05 -9.00
C PHE A 23 1.05 -11.12 -7.95
N LEU A 24 1.17 -12.24 -7.20
CA LEU A 24 2.26 -12.42 -6.23
C LEU A 24 3.63 -12.39 -6.93
N LEU A 25 3.73 -13.01 -8.11
CA LEU A 25 4.95 -12.93 -8.91
C LEU A 25 5.28 -11.47 -9.29
N THR A 26 4.28 -10.68 -9.66
CA THR A 26 4.47 -9.25 -9.95
C THR A 26 4.97 -8.50 -8.72
N LEU A 27 4.38 -8.75 -7.54
CA LEU A 27 4.84 -8.16 -6.28
C LEU A 27 6.29 -8.50 -5.94
N ILE A 28 6.68 -9.76 -6.15
CA ILE A 28 8.05 -10.22 -5.97
C ILE A 28 9.00 -9.51 -6.92
N CYS A 29 8.63 -9.39 -8.20
CA CYS A 29 9.43 -8.66 -9.17
C CYS A 29 9.59 -7.19 -8.75
N THR A 30 8.53 -6.56 -8.25
CA THR A 30 8.59 -5.20 -7.69
C THR A 30 9.56 -5.12 -6.51
N LEU A 31 9.54 -6.09 -5.60
CA LEU A 31 10.47 -6.15 -4.46
C LEU A 31 11.94 -6.23 -4.88
N ILE A 32 12.25 -7.14 -5.82
CA ILE A 32 13.60 -7.33 -6.34
C ILE A 32 14.07 -6.06 -7.05
N PHE A 33 13.17 -5.38 -7.76
CA PHE A 33 13.51 -4.15 -8.47
C PHE A 33 13.73 -2.97 -7.51
N GLN A 34 12.95 -2.88 -6.43
CA GLN A 34 13.01 -1.77 -5.49
C GLN A 34 14.04 -1.96 -4.38
N SER A 35 14.54 -3.18 -4.16
CA SER A 35 15.42 -3.49 -3.03
C SER A 35 16.41 -4.61 -3.33
N PHE A 36 17.63 -4.50 -2.80
CA PHE A 36 18.65 -5.56 -2.82
C PHE A 36 18.47 -6.55 -1.65
N VAL A 37 17.25 -6.74 -1.17
CA VAL A 37 16.99 -7.64 -0.04
C VAL A 37 16.98 -9.08 -0.54
N GLU A 38 17.78 -9.95 0.10
CA GLU A 38 17.61 -11.40 -0.05
C GLU A 38 16.18 -11.75 0.40
N LEU A 39 15.31 -11.98 -0.58
CA LEU A 39 13.94 -12.37 -0.30
C LEU A 39 13.95 -13.81 0.21
N ARG A 40 13.79 -13.99 1.51
CA ARG A 40 13.59 -15.29 2.16
C ARG A 40 12.24 -15.30 2.87
N SER A 41 11.18 -15.09 2.10
CA SER A 41 9.81 -15.05 2.64
C SER A 41 9.23 -16.45 2.72
N LYS A 42 8.65 -16.79 3.87
CA LYS A 42 8.01 -18.06 4.18
C LYS A 42 6.49 -18.02 4.03
N SER A 43 5.90 -16.83 3.91
CA SER A 43 4.45 -16.66 3.74
C SER A 43 4.08 -15.51 2.81
N ARG A 44 2.83 -15.53 2.31
CA ARG A 44 2.26 -14.43 1.51
C ARG A 44 2.21 -13.12 2.32
N ILE A 45 1.93 -13.19 3.61
CA ILE A 45 1.85 -12.02 4.50
C ILE A 45 3.21 -11.31 4.58
N GLU A 46 4.31 -12.06 4.70
CA GLU A 46 5.66 -11.49 4.70
C GLU A 46 5.98 -10.80 3.38
N ILE A 47 5.54 -11.34 2.23
CA ILE A 47 5.71 -10.71 0.93
C ILE A 47 4.96 -9.37 0.88
N TYR A 48 3.69 -9.32 1.28
CA TYR A 48 2.94 -8.06 1.35
C TYR A 48 3.60 -7.05 2.27
N TYR A 49 4.04 -7.48 3.46
CA TYR A 49 4.76 -6.64 4.39
C TYR A 49 5.99 -6.00 3.72
N HIS A 50 6.84 -6.81 3.08
CA HIS A 50 8.02 -6.29 2.39
C HIS A 50 7.66 -5.32 1.27
N VAL A 51 6.65 -5.60 0.45
CA VAL A 51 6.24 -4.70 -0.65
C VAL A 51 5.82 -3.36 -0.08
N ILE A 52 4.96 -3.39 0.94
CA ILE A 52 4.43 -2.18 1.56
C ILE A 52 5.59 -1.38 2.18
N GLN A 53 6.51 -2.02 2.89
CA GLN A 53 7.68 -1.34 3.44
C GLN A 53 8.56 -0.72 2.35
N ALA A 54 8.81 -1.43 1.24
CA ALA A 54 9.59 -0.93 0.11
C ALA A 54 8.93 0.29 -0.54
N SER A 55 7.62 0.21 -0.82
CA SER A 55 6.80 1.31 -1.33
C SER A 55 6.85 2.51 -0.38
N LEU A 56 6.61 2.32 0.93
CA LEU A 56 6.64 3.40 1.92
C LEU A 56 8.05 3.98 2.14
N CYS A 57 9.12 3.17 2.01
CA CYS A 57 10.50 3.64 1.98
C CYS A 57 10.74 4.58 0.80
N SER A 58 10.31 4.17 -0.40
CA SER A 58 10.44 4.97 -1.61
C SER A 58 9.77 6.34 -1.43
N TRP A 59 8.61 6.40 -0.78
CA TRP A 59 7.91 7.67 -0.53
C TRP A 59 8.65 8.60 0.40
N LYS A 60 9.14 8.08 1.53
CA LYS A 60 9.81 8.92 2.53
C LYS A 60 10.98 9.68 1.90
N ASN A 61 11.63 9.07 0.91
CA ASN A 61 12.72 9.69 0.16
C ASN A 61 12.26 10.78 -0.81
N GLN A 62 10.99 10.75 -1.26
CA GLN A 62 10.39 11.77 -2.13
C GLN A 62 9.70 12.90 -1.36
N GLN A 63 9.17 12.62 -0.16
CA GLN A 63 8.44 13.60 0.65
C GLN A 63 8.68 13.37 2.15
N SER A 64 9.37 14.33 2.79
CA SER A 64 9.94 14.17 4.13
C SER A 64 9.00 14.49 5.30
N THR A 65 7.76 14.94 5.05
CA THR A 65 6.87 15.50 6.10
C THR A 65 5.87 14.52 6.69
N ILE A 66 5.55 13.43 5.99
CA ILE A 66 4.56 12.44 6.45
C ILE A 66 5.28 11.19 6.93
N SER A 67 4.96 10.73 8.14
CA SER A 67 5.56 9.52 8.71
C SER A 67 4.99 8.25 8.06
N LYS A 68 5.79 7.19 8.01
CA LYS A 68 5.34 5.88 7.52
C LYS A 68 4.20 5.30 8.34
N SER A 69 4.23 5.48 9.67
CA SER A 69 3.16 5.01 10.55
C SER A 69 1.83 5.68 10.23
N MET A 70 1.85 6.99 9.96
CA MET A 70 0.64 7.70 9.55
C MET A 70 0.08 7.15 8.23
N LEU A 71 0.94 6.88 7.25
CA LEU A 71 0.52 6.29 5.99
C LEU A 71 -0.13 4.91 6.19
N ILE A 72 0.45 4.08 7.05
CA ILE A 72 -0.14 2.79 7.40
C ILE A 72 -1.54 2.97 8.00
N HIS A 73 -1.73 3.90 8.95
CA HIS A 73 -3.05 4.17 9.53
C HIS A 73 -4.08 4.62 8.50
N ILE A 74 -3.69 5.48 7.56
CA ILE A 74 -4.57 5.96 6.49
C ILE A 74 -4.93 4.81 5.54
N LEU A 75 -3.96 3.98 5.15
CA LEU A 75 -4.19 2.82 4.29
C LEU A 75 -5.10 1.79 4.98
N SER A 76 -4.94 1.55 6.28
CA SER A 76 -5.82 0.70 7.07
C SER A 76 -7.25 1.25 7.14
N ASP A 77 -7.42 2.53 7.44
CA ASP A 77 -8.75 3.15 7.47
C ASP A 77 -9.43 3.13 6.11
N LEU A 78 -8.66 3.35 5.03
CA LEU A 78 -9.14 3.23 3.66
C LEU A 78 -9.59 1.80 3.35
N ALA A 79 -8.77 0.80 3.70
CA ALA A 79 -9.12 -0.59 3.47
C ALA A 79 -10.39 -1.00 4.20
N MET A 80 -10.52 -0.60 5.47
CA MET A 80 -11.72 -0.83 6.27
C MET A 80 -12.95 -0.12 5.70
N HIS A 81 -12.81 1.15 5.29
CA HIS A 81 -13.90 1.91 4.68
C HIS A 81 -14.38 1.24 3.39
N LEU A 82 -13.45 0.90 2.49
CA LEU A 82 -13.79 0.24 1.23
C LEU A 82 -14.43 -1.14 1.47
N HIS A 83 -13.91 -1.91 2.43
CA HIS A 83 -14.42 -3.25 2.74
C HIS A 83 -15.85 -3.21 3.28
N LEU A 84 -16.18 -2.23 4.14
CA LEU A 84 -17.48 -2.15 4.80
C LEU A 84 -18.52 -1.36 4.00
N GLN A 85 -18.09 -0.35 3.25
CA GLN A 85 -19.00 0.70 2.73
C GLN A 85 -18.96 0.82 1.21
N SER A 86 -18.01 0.20 0.52
CA SER A 86 -17.86 0.35 -0.95
C SER A 86 -17.93 -1.01 -1.67
N PRO A 87 -19.09 -1.38 -2.23
CA PRO A 87 -19.22 -2.59 -3.05
C PRO A 87 -18.29 -2.59 -4.28
N SER A 88 -17.92 -1.41 -4.78
CA SER A 88 -17.02 -1.26 -5.92
C SER A 88 -15.54 -1.31 -5.54
N GLY A 89 -15.19 -1.25 -4.25
CA GLY A 89 -13.82 -1.10 -3.79
C GLY A 89 -13.19 0.24 -4.16
N LEU A 90 -14.02 1.26 -4.42
CA LEU A 90 -13.59 2.61 -4.80
C LEU A 90 -14.17 3.67 -3.86
N ILE A 91 -13.45 4.79 -3.74
CA ILE A 91 -13.84 5.99 -2.99
C ILE A 91 -13.54 7.22 -3.85
N ASP A 92 -14.41 8.23 -3.87
CA ASP A 92 -14.08 9.47 -4.56
C ASP A 92 -13.07 10.32 -3.77
N GLY A 93 -12.40 11.25 -4.45
CA GLY A 93 -11.37 12.07 -3.83
C GLY A 93 -11.87 13.00 -2.71
N PHE A 94 -13.16 13.39 -2.73
CA PHE A 94 -13.74 14.18 -1.66
C PHE A 94 -13.88 13.36 -0.38
N ASP A 95 -14.47 12.17 -0.49
CA ASP A 95 -14.65 11.25 0.64
C ASP A 95 -13.30 10.73 1.16
N LEU A 96 -12.35 10.46 0.26
CA LEU A 96 -10.98 10.09 0.65
C LEU A 96 -10.28 11.20 1.42
N LYS A 97 -10.47 12.47 1.03
CA LYS A 97 -9.95 13.62 1.77
C LYS A 97 -10.53 13.69 3.19
N GLN A 98 -11.84 13.46 3.30
CA GLN A 98 -12.53 13.46 4.59
C GLN A 98 -12.04 12.32 5.48
N LEU A 99 -11.87 11.12 4.92
CA LEU A 99 -11.29 9.98 5.60
C LEU A 99 -9.88 10.31 6.14
N CYS A 100 -8.99 10.83 5.31
CA CYS A 100 -7.67 11.28 5.72
C CYS A 100 -7.73 12.28 6.89
N CYS A 101 -8.63 13.28 6.82
CA CYS A 101 -8.79 14.24 7.89
C CYS A 101 -9.25 13.59 9.21
N LEU A 102 -10.14 12.60 9.15
CA LEU A 102 -10.61 11.85 10.32
C LEU A 102 -9.48 11.01 10.92
N THR A 103 -8.71 10.31 10.09
CA THR A 103 -7.54 9.55 10.53
C THR A 103 -6.50 10.45 11.20
N LEU A 104 -6.17 11.59 10.58
CA LEU A 104 -5.20 12.55 11.11
C LEU A 104 -5.64 13.11 12.48
N ARG A 105 -6.94 13.37 12.68
CA ARG A 105 -7.49 13.78 13.99
C ARG A 105 -7.38 12.67 15.02
N ARG A 106 -7.71 11.44 14.66
CA ARG A 106 -7.65 10.28 15.56
C ARG A 106 -6.21 9.98 16.01
N GLN A 107 -5.22 10.34 15.19
CA GLN A 107 -3.80 10.22 15.48
C GLN A 107 -3.20 11.49 16.11
N ASP A 108 -4.03 12.43 16.59
CA ASP A 108 -3.64 13.65 17.29
C ASP A 108 -2.60 14.54 16.56
N VAL A 109 -2.58 14.54 15.22
CA VAL A 109 -1.65 15.37 14.44
C VAL A 109 -1.94 16.86 14.61
N SER A 110 -3.22 17.22 14.61
CA SER A 110 -3.66 18.60 14.83
C SER A 110 -5.16 18.64 15.09
N ILE A 111 -5.61 19.63 15.86
CA ILE A 111 -7.02 20.00 15.99
C ILE A 111 -7.44 21.07 14.97
N ASN A 112 -6.48 21.73 14.31
CA ASN A 112 -6.75 22.80 13.36
C ASN A 112 -7.21 22.23 12.02
N ARG A 113 -8.46 22.56 11.63
CA ARG A 113 -9.09 22.06 10.40
C ARG A 113 -8.31 22.42 9.13
N THR A 114 -7.72 23.61 9.08
CA THR A 114 -6.96 24.06 7.90
C THR A 114 -5.69 23.24 7.73
N ILE A 115 -4.95 23.02 8.82
CA ILE A 115 -3.73 22.19 8.81
C ILE A 115 -4.05 20.76 8.38
N LEU A 116 -5.10 20.16 8.95
CA LEU A 116 -5.53 18.81 8.57
C LEU A 116 -5.88 18.71 7.08
N ARG A 117 -6.54 19.75 6.54
CA ARG A 117 -6.91 19.79 5.13
C ARG A 117 -5.69 19.86 4.21
N GLU A 118 -4.71 20.69 4.56
CA GLU A 118 -3.45 20.77 3.82
C GLU A 118 -2.66 19.45 3.87
N TYR A 119 -2.64 18.78 5.02
CA TYR A 119 -2.04 17.44 5.14
C TYR A 119 -2.78 16.41 4.29
N ALA A 120 -4.12 16.40 4.33
CA ALA A 120 -4.92 15.49 3.51
C ALA A 120 -4.73 15.74 2.00
N GLU A 121 -4.56 17.00 1.58
CA GLU A 121 -4.24 17.33 0.18
C GLU A 121 -2.85 16.79 -0.22
N LYS A 122 -1.84 16.96 0.63
CA LYS A 122 -0.51 16.37 0.39
C LYS A 122 -0.59 14.85 0.30
N LEU A 123 -1.39 14.22 1.15
CA LEU A 123 -1.64 12.77 1.14
C LEU A 123 -2.35 12.30 -0.13
N LEU A 124 -3.33 13.05 -0.63
CA LEU A 124 -4.01 12.73 -1.88
C LEU A 124 -3.09 12.86 -3.09
N LEU A 125 -2.32 13.95 -3.15
CA LEU A 125 -1.30 14.13 -4.20
C LEU A 125 -0.27 13.01 -4.17
N LEU A 126 0.09 12.54 -2.96
CA LEU A 126 0.90 11.35 -2.80
C LEU A 126 0.18 10.14 -3.36
N LEU A 127 -1.03 9.78 -2.91
CA LEU A 127 -1.75 8.61 -3.45
C LEU A 127 -1.89 8.63 -4.98
N ASN A 128 -1.91 9.81 -5.59
CA ASN A 128 -1.86 10.02 -7.05
C ASN A 128 -0.50 9.77 -7.70
N SER A 129 0.62 9.95 -7.00
CA SER A 129 1.98 9.78 -7.54
C SER A 129 2.42 8.31 -7.72
N ASN A 130 1.44 7.40 -7.85
CA ASN A 130 1.57 6.00 -8.26
C ASN A 130 2.54 5.16 -7.42
N ILE A 131 2.05 4.71 -6.28
CA ILE A 131 2.91 4.12 -5.24
C ILE A 131 3.00 2.59 -5.41
N GLY A 132 2.11 2.04 -6.20
CA GLY A 132 1.94 0.60 -6.32
C GLY A 132 1.11 -0.01 -5.19
N ILE A 133 0.48 0.79 -4.32
CA ILE A 133 -0.48 0.30 -3.29
C ILE A 133 -1.89 0.81 -3.57
N VAL A 134 -2.06 2.13 -3.69
CA VAL A 134 -3.31 2.80 -4.07
C VAL A 134 -3.07 3.54 -5.38
N SER A 135 -4.12 3.63 -6.20
CA SER A 135 -4.08 4.36 -7.47
C SER A 135 -5.37 5.09 -7.70
N GLU A 136 -5.26 6.29 -8.24
CA GLU A 136 -6.37 6.97 -8.90
C GLU A 136 -6.80 6.13 -10.13
N ARG A 137 -8.11 6.09 -10.37
CA ARG A 137 -8.74 5.53 -11.57
C ARG A 137 -9.32 6.70 -12.39
N SER A 138 -10.33 6.47 -13.22
CA SER A 138 -11.02 7.55 -13.94
C SER A 138 -11.88 8.40 -12.99
N LEU A 139 -12.07 9.68 -13.31
CA LEU A 139 -13.04 10.55 -12.60
C LEU A 139 -12.72 10.80 -11.12
N HIS A 140 -11.44 10.84 -10.75
CA HIS A 140 -11.02 11.17 -9.39
C HIS A 140 -11.57 10.23 -8.31
N VAL A 141 -11.66 8.95 -8.66
CA VAL A 141 -11.94 7.87 -7.70
C VAL A 141 -10.69 7.02 -7.50
N PHE A 142 -10.59 6.46 -6.31
CA PHE A 142 -9.38 5.84 -5.78
C PHE A 142 -9.71 4.45 -5.27
N GLY A 143 -8.74 3.55 -5.38
CA GLY A 143 -8.83 2.24 -4.76
C GLY A 143 -7.46 1.59 -4.67
N PHE A 144 -7.40 0.45 -3.98
CA PHE A 144 -6.19 -0.35 -3.99
C PHE A 144 -5.86 -0.82 -5.41
N LEU A 145 -4.56 -0.95 -5.69
CA LEU A 145 -4.09 -1.43 -6.99
C LEU A 145 -4.63 -2.84 -7.27
N HIS A 146 -4.73 -3.66 -6.21
CA HIS A 146 -5.28 -5.01 -6.22
C HIS A 146 -6.02 -5.28 -4.90
N LEU A 147 -7.10 -6.07 -4.96
CA LEU A 147 -7.96 -6.39 -3.82
C LEU A 147 -7.19 -6.98 -2.63
N SER A 148 -6.17 -7.81 -2.90
CA SER A 148 -5.41 -8.43 -1.83
C SER A 148 -4.60 -7.46 -0.97
N PHE A 149 -4.27 -6.26 -1.46
CA PHE A 149 -3.72 -5.21 -0.59
C PHE A 149 -4.79 -4.70 0.38
N GLN A 150 -6.02 -4.51 -0.10
CA GLN A 150 -7.14 -4.15 0.77
C GLN A 150 -7.34 -5.22 1.84
N GLU A 151 -7.38 -6.51 1.46
CA GLU A 151 -7.51 -7.62 2.40
C GLU A 151 -6.37 -7.68 3.41
N TYR A 152 -5.13 -7.42 2.98
CA TYR A 152 -3.97 -7.35 3.88
C TYR A 152 -4.13 -6.26 4.96
N PHE A 153 -4.69 -5.10 4.62
CA PHE A 153 -4.86 -3.99 5.57
C PHE A 153 -6.12 -4.13 6.45
N VAL A 154 -7.07 -4.98 6.08
CA VAL A 154 -8.27 -5.31 6.87
C VAL A 154 -7.97 -6.41 7.90
N ALA A 155 -7.07 -7.34 7.58
CA ALA A 155 -6.67 -8.47 8.43
C ALA A 155 -5.90 -8.03 9.68
#